data_AF-A0A1H8RHN1-F1
#
_entry.id   AF-A0A1H8RHN1-F1
#
_cell.length_a   1.000
_cell.length_b   1.000
_cell.length_c   1.000
_cell.angle_alpha   90.00
_cell.angle_beta   90.00
_cell.angle_gamma   90.00
#
_symmetry.space_group_name_H-M   'P 1'
#
loop_
_entity.id
_entity.type
_entity.pdbx_description
1 polymer ?
#
loop_
_entity_poly.entity_id
_entity_poly.type
_entity_poly.pdbx_seq_one_letter_code
_entity_poly.pdbx_strand_id
1 'polypeptide(L)'
;MFWGDVYIGLTCTINTKNYGYLATMNPYLLLLAFVFTVGKPKHDWALASSVHIHEQMTDTPRLAILNLEKNLVSSYFDEGSKPAGLSPDEIEKVNLLINEAVTQYNIDSEKIYKQNLANTKKYPGSVAYDPKIKSPSTYYKQIVAVTNAKDEKEVWVNCFCKLDDWRPDNDKNYWRKNIVRIMDGGSCYFNLKINLTTGTVVWFRVNGVS
;
A
#
# COMPACT_ATOMS: atom_id res chain seq x y z
N MET A 1 -15.55 -41.88 34.23
CA MET A 1 -14.64 -41.55 35.34
C MET A 1 -13.30 -41.17 34.73
N PHE A 2 -12.89 -39.92 34.96
CA PHE A 2 -11.63 -39.22 34.66
C PHE A 2 -11.14 -39.05 33.21
N TRP A 3 -11.16 -37.76 32.83
CA TRP A 3 -10.37 -37.08 31.83
C TRP A 3 -8.91 -36.90 32.29
N GLY A 4 -7.99 -36.72 31.36
CA GLY A 4 -6.63 -36.26 31.61
C GLY A 4 -6.18 -35.27 30.54
N ASP A 5 -6.25 -33.98 30.88
CA ASP A 5 -5.56 -32.88 30.17
C ASP A 5 -4.19 -32.65 30.82
N VAL A 6 -3.19 -32.29 30.00
CA VAL A 6 -1.88 -31.79 30.46
C VAL A 6 -1.63 -30.37 29.97
N TYR A 7 -1.00 -29.63 30.88
CA TYR A 7 -0.97 -28.19 31.10
C TYR A 7 -0.15 -27.32 30.13
N ILE A 8 -0.60 -26.07 30.07
CA ILE A 8 0.07 -24.86 29.58
C ILE A 8 0.98 -24.30 30.69
N GLY A 9 2.14 -23.73 30.34
CA GLY A 9 2.90 -22.86 31.24
C GLY A 9 3.95 -22.01 30.53
N LEU A 10 3.80 -20.69 30.62
CA LEU A 10 4.89 -19.72 30.81
C LEU A 10 4.27 -18.33 31.04
N THR A 11 4.31 -17.87 32.30
CA THR A 11 3.97 -16.51 32.72
C THR A 11 5.26 -15.70 32.88
N CYS A 12 5.24 -14.45 32.43
CA CYS A 12 6.32 -13.49 32.61
C CYS A 12 6.01 -12.61 33.84
N THR A 13 6.99 -12.47 34.73
CA THR A 13 6.90 -11.72 36.00
C THR A 13 7.26 -10.26 35.78
N ILE A 14 6.46 -9.33 36.29
CA ILE A 14 6.85 -7.91 36.44
C ILE A 14 6.76 -7.55 37.92
N ASN A 15 7.86 -6.97 38.42
CA ASN A 15 8.11 -6.59 39.80
C ASN A 15 8.06 -5.06 39.90
N THR A 16 7.18 -4.52 40.75
CA THR A 16 7.31 -3.15 41.27
C THR A 16 6.88 -3.12 42.74
N LYS A 17 7.82 -2.77 43.62
CA LYS A 17 7.62 -2.61 45.06
C LYS A 17 6.93 -1.28 45.41
N ASN A 18 6.15 -1.37 46.48
CA ASN A 18 5.43 -0.34 47.22
C ASN A 18 6.28 0.83 47.74
N TYR A 19 5.67 2.03 47.81
CA TYR A 19 5.86 2.98 48.91
C TYR A 19 4.50 3.65 49.23
N GLY A 20 4.15 3.73 50.52
CA GLY A 20 2.84 4.11 51.00
C GLY A 20 2.70 5.53 51.58
N TYR A 21 1.43 5.93 51.68
CA TYR A 21 0.73 6.67 52.74
C TYR A 21 1.11 8.12 53.16
N LEU A 22 0.15 9.01 52.85
CA LEU A 22 -0.46 10.12 53.63
C LEU A 22 0.40 11.25 54.23
N ALA A 23 0.10 12.48 53.77
CA ALA A 23 0.07 13.67 54.62
C ALA A 23 -0.99 14.67 54.14
N THR A 24 -1.52 15.42 55.11
CA THR A 24 -2.79 16.15 55.18
C THR A 24 -2.72 17.63 54.77
N MET A 25 -3.85 18.14 54.25
CA MET A 25 -4.47 19.50 54.38
C MET A 25 -3.63 20.79 54.27
N ASN A 26 -4.05 21.72 53.39
CA ASN A 26 -4.55 23.07 53.75
C ASN A 26 -5.12 23.80 52.50
N PRO A 27 -6.38 24.27 52.50
CA PRO A 27 -7.01 24.93 51.35
C PRO A 27 -7.18 26.44 51.56
N TYR A 28 -6.12 27.26 51.42
CA TYR A 28 -6.26 28.72 51.26
C TYR A 28 -5.01 29.32 50.59
N LEU A 29 -5.22 30.40 49.84
CA LEU A 29 -4.23 31.33 49.27
C LEU A 29 -3.44 30.86 48.03
N LEU A 30 -3.91 31.24 46.84
CA LEU A 30 -3.40 32.45 46.18
C LEU A 30 -4.21 32.74 44.90
N LEU A 31 -5.03 33.78 45.00
CA LEU A 31 -5.51 34.56 43.86
C LEU A 31 -4.30 35.12 43.10
N LEU A 32 -4.13 34.70 41.85
CA LEU A 32 -3.42 35.49 40.84
C LEU A 32 -4.42 35.87 39.75
N ALA A 33 -4.99 37.07 39.92
CA ALA A 33 -5.73 37.76 38.88
C ALA A 33 -4.74 38.23 37.82
N PHE A 34 -4.63 37.50 36.72
CA PHE A 34 -4.09 38.05 35.48
C PHE A 34 -5.20 38.83 34.77
N VAL A 35 -5.23 40.13 35.02
CA VAL A 35 -5.93 41.09 34.17
C VAL A 35 -5.10 41.26 32.90
N PHE A 36 -5.33 40.41 31.90
CA PHE A 36 -4.93 40.75 30.54
C PHE A 36 -5.98 41.70 29.98
N THR A 37 -5.55 42.93 29.73
CA THR A 37 -6.32 43.92 29.00
C THR A 37 -6.67 43.36 27.62
N VAL A 38 -7.96 43.36 27.31
CA VAL A 38 -8.52 43.00 26.01
C VAL A 38 -8.06 44.05 24.99
N GLY A 39 -6.95 43.77 24.31
CA GLY A 39 -6.65 44.36 23.02
C GLY A 39 -7.53 43.69 21.97
N LYS A 40 -8.46 44.44 21.37
CA LYS A 40 -9.25 43.97 20.22
C LYS A 40 -8.37 43.96 18.96
N PRO A 41 -8.12 42.82 18.30
CA PRO A 41 -7.85 42.84 16.87
C PRO A 41 -9.19 42.95 16.12
N LYS A 42 -9.30 44.00 15.29
CA LYS A 42 -10.35 44.13 14.28
C LYS A 42 -9.91 43.39 13.01
N HIS A 43 -10.84 42.61 12.45
CA HIS A 43 -10.95 42.17 11.04
C HIS A 43 -9.80 41.27 10.52
N ASP A 44 -10.01 40.16 9.80
CA ASP A 44 -11.11 39.74 8.93
C ASP A 44 -11.32 38.22 9.00
N TRP A 45 -12.57 37.81 8.79
CA TRP A 45 -12.95 36.45 8.46
C TRP A 45 -12.70 36.23 6.96
N ALA A 46 -11.89 35.24 6.62
CA ALA A 46 -11.93 34.59 5.32
C ALA A 46 -11.77 33.08 5.53
N LEU A 47 -12.91 32.40 5.66
CA LEU A 47 -13.04 30.98 5.35
C LEU A 47 -13.05 30.86 3.82
N ALA A 48 -12.08 30.17 3.24
CA ALA A 48 -12.29 29.11 2.26
C ALA A 48 -10.98 28.79 1.54
N SER A 49 -10.52 27.55 1.77
CA SER A 49 -9.94 26.63 0.80
C SER A 49 -9.23 27.25 -0.42
N SER A 50 -7.91 27.18 -0.40
CA SER A 50 -7.20 26.48 -1.47
C SER A 50 -5.85 26.06 -0.94
N VAL A 51 -5.80 24.88 -0.29
CA VAL A 51 -4.56 24.11 -0.29
C VAL A 51 -4.30 23.81 -1.76
N HIS A 52 -3.46 24.63 -2.38
CA HIS A 52 -2.80 24.27 -3.62
C HIS A 52 -1.92 23.08 -3.26
N ILE A 53 -2.45 21.86 -3.41
CA ILE A 53 -1.64 20.66 -3.54
C ILE A 53 -0.81 20.92 -4.80
N HIS A 54 0.36 21.54 -4.64
CA HIS A 54 1.31 21.59 -5.71
C HIS A 54 1.73 20.15 -5.93
N GLU A 55 1.22 19.57 -7.02
CA GLU A 55 1.48 18.22 -7.46
C GLU A 55 2.99 18.08 -7.69
N GLN A 56 3.71 17.64 -6.66
CA GLN A 56 5.11 17.32 -6.78
C GLN A 56 5.18 15.92 -7.38
N MET A 57 4.98 15.86 -8.69
CA MET A 57 5.35 14.72 -9.50
C MET A 57 6.81 14.38 -9.18
N THR A 58 7.05 13.33 -8.41
CA THR A 58 8.34 12.63 -8.43
C THR A 58 8.42 11.97 -9.81
N ASP A 59 8.80 12.75 -10.82
CA ASP A 59 8.76 12.35 -12.22
C ASP A 59 9.95 11.43 -12.50
N THR A 60 9.84 10.18 -12.07
CA THR A 60 10.69 9.13 -12.61
C THR A 60 10.14 8.73 -13.98
N PRO A 61 10.99 8.48 -14.98
CA PRO A 61 10.55 8.23 -16.36
C PRO A 61 9.62 7.01 -16.49
N ARG A 62 9.57 6.16 -15.46
CA ARG A 62 8.84 4.89 -15.41
C ARG A 62 7.71 4.88 -14.37
N LEU A 63 7.32 6.02 -13.82
CA LEU A 63 6.18 6.12 -12.89
C LEU A 63 5.12 7.07 -13.45
N ALA A 64 3.86 6.67 -13.31
CA ALA A 64 2.69 7.52 -13.51
C ALA A 64 1.78 7.38 -12.29
N ILE A 65 1.46 8.51 -11.65
CA ILE A 65 0.40 8.58 -10.65
C ILE A 65 -0.86 9.02 -11.38
N LEU A 66 -1.90 8.20 -11.32
CA LEU A 66 -3.14 8.42 -12.05
C LEU A 66 -4.25 8.84 -11.10
N ASN A 67 -5.14 9.69 -11.61
CA ASN A 67 -6.36 10.06 -10.90
C ASN A 67 -7.31 8.86 -10.81
N LEU A 68 -8.08 8.83 -9.72
CA LEU A 68 -9.09 7.80 -9.51
C LEU A 68 -10.26 7.99 -10.48
N GLU A 69 -10.34 7.15 -11.51
CA GLU A 69 -11.47 7.07 -12.40
C GLU A 69 -12.59 6.18 -11.82
N LYS A 70 -13.86 6.49 -12.12
CA LYS A 70 -15.02 5.75 -11.59
C LYS A 70 -14.97 4.24 -11.90
N ASN A 71 -14.48 3.87 -13.07
CA ASN A 71 -14.33 2.47 -13.52
C ASN A 71 -13.25 1.70 -12.75
N LEU A 72 -12.26 2.39 -12.16
CA LEU A 72 -11.20 1.78 -11.34
C LEU A 72 -11.66 1.51 -9.93
N VAL A 73 -12.51 2.39 -9.38
CA VAL A 73 -13.09 2.22 -8.04
C VAL A 73 -13.73 0.85 -7.95
N SER A 74 -14.68 0.54 -8.83
CA SER A 74 -15.43 -0.72 -8.79
C SER A 74 -14.60 -1.98 -9.02
N SER A 75 -13.40 -1.87 -9.61
CA SER A 75 -12.57 -3.03 -9.94
C SER A 75 -11.48 -3.34 -8.91
N TYR A 76 -11.00 -2.33 -8.18
CA TYR A 76 -9.82 -2.48 -7.32
C TYR A 76 -9.99 -1.90 -5.90
N PHE A 77 -10.99 -1.05 -5.68
CA PHE A 77 -11.23 -0.37 -4.42
C PHE A 77 -12.66 -0.58 -3.93
N ASP A 78 -12.88 -0.28 -2.66
CA ASP A 78 -14.21 -0.38 -2.08
C ASP A 78 -15.06 0.82 -2.52
N GLU A 79 -16.38 0.64 -2.54
CA GLU A 79 -17.30 1.74 -2.79
C GLU A 79 -17.14 2.84 -1.72
N GLY A 80 -17.07 4.09 -2.15
CA GLY A 80 -16.86 5.23 -1.24
C GLY A 80 -15.39 5.59 -0.98
N SER A 81 -14.43 4.82 -1.52
CA SER A 81 -13.02 5.22 -1.53
C SER A 81 -12.83 6.60 -2.19
N LYS A 82 -12.01 7.45 -1.56
CA LYS A 82 -11.74 8.81 -2.01
C LYS A 82 -10.32 8.91 -2.58
N PRO A 83 -10.06 9.73 -3.62
CA PRO A 83 -8.71 9.94 -4.13
C PRO A 83 -7.76 10.40 -3.02
N ALA A 84 -6.54 9.88 -3.02
CA ALA A 84 -5.50 10.26 -2.08
C ALA A 84 -4.20 10.64 -2.81
N GLY A 85 -3.47 11.61 -2.26
CA GLY A 85 -2.10 11.90 -2.68
C GLY A 85 -1.10 10.94 -2.06
N LEU A 86 0.06 10.82 -2.70
CA LEU A 86 1.22 10.07 -2.19
C LEU A 86 2.39 11.02 -1.93
N SER A 87 3.03 10.88 -0.78
CA SER A 87 4.32 11.53 -0.49
C SER A 87 5.47 10.76 -1.15
N PRO A 88 6.66 11.36 -1.29
CA PRO A 88 7.86 10.66 -1.77
C PRO A 88 8.19 9.40 -0.95
N ASP A 89 8.11 9.48 0.39
CA ASP A 89 8.36 8.34 1.28
C ASP A 89 7.34 7.21 1.07
N GLU A 90 6.08 7.56 0.80
CA GLU A 90 5.05 6.57 0.47
C GLU A 90 5.33 5.88 -0.87
N ILE A 91 5.84 6.62 -1.87
CA ILE A 91 6.24 6.05 -3.17
C ILE A 91 7.44 5.11 -2.99
N GLU A 92 8.41 5.47 -2.15
CA GLU A 92 9.51 4.58 -1.80
C GLU A 92 9.01 3.31 -1.10
N LYS A 93 8.10 3.45 -0.13
CA LYS A 93 7.46 2.32 0.56
C LYS A 93 6.71 1.41 -0.42
N VAL A 94 5.99 1.97 -1.40
CA VAL A 94 5.36 1.18 -2.47
C VAL A 94 6.41 0.38 -3.24
N ASN A 95 7.53 0.98 -3.62
CA ASN A 95 8.59 0.29 -4.36
C ASN A 95 9.23 -0.86 -3.54
N LEU A 96 9.42 -0.67 -2.24
CA LEU A 96 9.88 -1.72 -1.34
C LEU A 96 8.90 -2.90 -1.31
N LEU A 97 7.61 -2.63 -1.11
CA LEU A 97 6.57 -3.66 -1.06
C LEU A 97 6.39 -4.38 -2.40
N ILE A 98 6.61 -3.70 -3.53
CA ILE A 98 6.66 -4.34 -4.86
C ILE A 98 7.81 -5.35 -4.92
N ASN A 99 9.01 -4.98 -4.47
CA ASN A 99 10.17 -5.85 -4.50
C ASN A 99 9.99 -7.08 -3.60
N GLU A 100 9.40 -6.89 -2.42
CA GLU A 100 9.07 -7.98 -1.50
C GLU A 100 8.05 -8.94 -2.12
N ALA A 101 6.94 -8.42 -2.67
CA ALA A 101 5.91 -9.22 -3.33
C ALA A 101 6.47 -10.03 -4.50
N VAL A 102 7.31 -9.40 -5.34
CA VAL A 102 7.96 -10.06 -6.48
C VAL A 102 8.96 -11.13 -6.02
N THR A 103 9.70 -10.88 -4.95
CA THR A 103 10.62 -11.86 -4.38
C THR A 103 9.87 -13.09 -3.91
N GLN A 104 8.80 -12.88 -3.14
CA GLN A 104 7.96 -13.97 -2.64
C GLN A 104 7.32 -14.75 -3.80
N TYR A 105 6.75 -14.04 -4.79
CA TYR A 105 6.19 -14.65 -5.98
C TYR A 105 7.19 -15.52 -6.75
N ASN A 106 8.43 -15.04 -6.93
CA ASN A 106 9.46 -15.80 -7.63
C ASN A 106 9.87 -17.06 -6.87
N ILE A 107 9.92 -17.02 -5.53
CA ILE A 107 10.17 -18.18 -4.67
C ILE A 107 9.05 -19.21 -4.84
N ASP A 108 7.80 -18.77 -4.78
CA ASP A 108 6.63 -19.65 -4.88
C ASP A 108 6.49 -20.24 -6.30
N SER A 109 6.75 -19.43 -7.33
CA SER A 109 6.74 -19.86 -8.74
C SER A 109 7.80 -20.92 -9.00
N GLU A 110 9.00 -20.77 -8.44
CA GLU A 110 10.07 -21.77 -8.54
C GLU A 110 9.66 -23.11 -7.88
N LYS A 111 8.99 -23.05 -6.73
CA LYS A 111 8.48 -24.24 -6.05
C LYS A 111 7.44 -24.97 -6.89
N ILE A 112 6.46 -24.24 -7.43
CA ILE A 112 5.41 -24.79 -8.30
C ILE A 112 6.03 -25.36 -9.58
N TYR A 113 6.96 -24.64 -10.20
CA TYR A 113 7.69 -25.09 -11.38
C TYR A 113 8.38 -26.44 -11.13
N LYS A 114 9.13 -26.58 -10.04
CA LYS A 114 9.80 -27.83 -9.66
C LYS A 114 8.82 -28.98 -9.41
N GLN A 115 7.68 -28.71 -8.76
CA GLN A 115 6.62 -29.69 -8.56
C GLN A 115 6.02 -30.15 -9.90
N ASN A 116 5.75 -29.21 -10.80
CA ASN A 116 5.21 -29.51 -12.13
C ASN A 116 6.22 -30.28 -12.99
N LEU A 117 7.50 -29.95 -12.94
CA LEU A 117 8.56 -30.67 -13.66
C LEU A 117 8.68 -32.14 -13.23
N ALA A 118 8.42 -32.46 -11.95
CA ALA A 118 8.31 -33.85 -11.52
C ALA A 118 7.12 -34.57 -12.17
N ASN A 119 6.03 -33.83 -12.43
CA ASN A 119 4.81 -34.34 -13.07
C ASN A 119 4.90 -34.39 -14.61
N THR A 120 5.72 -33.56 -15.27
CA THR A 120 5.89 -33.61 -16.74
C THR A 120 6.54 -34.92 -17.21
N LYS A 121 7.33 -35.58 -16.35
CA LYS A 121 7.79 -36.96 -16.58
C LYS A 121 6.62 -37.95 -16.76
N LYS A 122 5.47 -37.67 -16.14
CA LYS A 122 4.23 -38.44 -16.25
C LYS A 122 3.39 -38.04 -17.48
N TYR A 123 3.51 -36.79 -17.96
CA TYR A 123 2.76 -36.23 -19.09
C TYR A 123 3.68 -35.41 -20.02
N PRO A 124 4.43 -36.07 -20.93
CA PRO A 124 5.34 -35.40 -21.84
C PRO A 124 4.57 -34.43 -22.75
N GLY A 125 4.95 -33.15 -22.75
CA GLY A 125 4.32 -32.07 -23.54
C GLY A 125 3.74 -30.92 -22.72
N SER A 126 3.60 -31.08 -21.40
CA SER A 126 3.34 -29.94 -20.50
C SER A 126 4.64 -29.14 -20.32
N VAL A 127 4.77 -28.02 -21.02
CA VAL A 127 5.89 -27.11 -20.78
C VAL A 127 5.67 -26.46 -19.42
N ALA A 128 6.58 -26.69 -18.48
CA ALA A 128 6.58 -25.95 -17.24
C ALA A 128 6.99 -24.50 -17.58
N TYR A 129 6.04 -23.58 -17.56
CA TYR A 129 6.30 -22.15 -17.75
C TYR A 129 6.84 -21.58 -16.43
N ASP A 130 7.97 -20.87 -16.48
CA ASP A 130 8.58 -20.17 -15.33
C ASP A 130 8.34 -18.65 -15.47
N PRO A 131 7.28 -18.10 -14.85
CA PRO A 131 6.90 -16.70 -14.97
C PRO A 131 7.74 -15.75 -14.11
N LYS A 132 9.00 -16.06 -13.81
CA LYS A 132 9.84 -15.21 -12.95
C LYS A 132 9.91 -13.76 -13.43
N ILE A 133 9.58 -12.86 -12.53
CA ILE A 133 9.69 -11.41 -12.72
C ILE A 133 11.13 -11.03 -12.41
N LYS A 134 11.81 -10.39 -13.38
CA LYS A 134 13.21 -9.98 -13.24
C LYS A 134 13.28 -8.46 -13.14
N SER A 135 13.99 -7.94 -12.15
CA SER A 135 14.26 -6.51 -12.00
C SER A 135 12.98 -5.64 -11.94
N PRO A 136 12.09 -5.84 -10.96
CA PRO A 136 10.86 -5.04 -10.81
C PRO A 136 11.08 -3.51 -10.77
N SER A 137 12.28 -3.05 -10.39
CA SER A 137 12.68 -1.64 -10.46
C SER A 137 12.65 -1.07 -11.89
N THR A 138 12.89 -1.89 -12.92
CA THR A 138 12.87 -1.44 -14.32
C THR A 138 11.48 -1.39 -14.93
N TYR A 139 10.43 -1.83 -14.23
CA TYR A 139 9.07 -1.83 -14.75
C TYR A 139 8.52 -0.41 -14.75
N TYR A 140 7.77 -0.09 -15.79
CA TYR A 140 6.84 1.03 -15.78
C TYR A 140 5.72 0.74 -14.79
N LYS A 141 5.27 1.76 -14.07
CA LYS A 141 4.31 1.65 -12.97
C LYS A 141 3.21 2.68 -13.16
N GLN A 142 1.96 2.23 -13.12
CA GLN A 142 0.81 3.10 -12.90
C GLN A 142 0.36 2.92 -11.46
N ILE A 143 0.22 4.02 -10.73
CA ILE A 143 -0.18 4.02 -9.33
C ILE A 143 -1.47 4.81 -9.19
N VAL A 144 -2.45 4.22 -8.49
CA VAL A 144 -3.67 4.91 -8.07
C VAL A 144 -3.77 4.76 -6.56
N ALA A 145 -3.93 5.87 -5.85
CA ALA A 145 -4.02 5.89 -4.40
C ALA A 145 -5.40 6.39 -3.94
N VAL A 146 -5.93 5.75 -2.90
CA VAL A 146 -7.19 6.12 -2.27
C VAL A 146 -7.10 6.06 -0.76
N THR A 147 -8.02 6.74 -0.10
CA THR A 147 -8.37 6.49 1.30
C THR A 147 -9.67 5.68 1.32
N ASN A 148 -9.66 4.51 1.98
CA ASN A 148 -10.83 3.65 2.11
C ASN A 148 -11.78 4.15 3.23
N ALA A 149 -12.92 3.47 3.43
CA ALA A 149 -13.92 3.87 4.43
C ALA A 149 -13.45 3.74 5.89
N LYS A 150 -12.30 3.11 6.13
CA LYS A 150 -11.65 2.97 7.45
C LYS A 150 -10.54 4.01 7.67
N ASP A 151 -10.46 5.02 6.81
CA ASP A 151 -9.38 6.00 6.78
C ASP A 151 -7.98 5.41 6.56
N GLU A 152 -7.89 4.20 5.99
CA GLU A 152 -6.63 3.59 5.59
C GLU A 152 -6.27 3.97 4.16
N LYS A 153 -4.98 4.19 3.90
CA LYS A 153 -4.50 4.51 2.57
C LYS A 153 -4.19 3.22 1.81
N GLU A 154 -4.87 3.03 0.68
CA GLU A 154 -4.67 1.91 -0.21
C GLU A 154 -4.10 2.37 -1.55
N VAL A 155 -3.29 1.52 -2.15
CA VAL A 155 -2.65 1.78 -3.44
C VAL A 155 -2.84 0.58 -4.34
N TRP A 156 -3.34 0.83 -5.53
CA TRP A 156 -3.30 -0.13 -6.62
C TRP A 156 -2.13 0.22 -7.53
N VAL A 157 -1.36 -0.80 -7.91
CA VAL A 157 -0.20 -0.66 -8.80
C VAL A 157 -0.33 -1.62 -9.97
N ASN A 158 -0.15 -1.08 -11.16
CA ASN A 158 0.00 -1.85 -12.39
C ASN A 158 1.44 -1.73 -12.90
N CYS A 159 2.10 -2.87 -13.12
CA CYS A 159 3.50 -2.94 -13.52
C CYS A 159 3.64 -3.61 -14.89
N PHE A 160 4.38 -2.98 -15.80
CA PHE A 160 4.68 -3.53 -17.13
C PHE A 160 6.10 -3.23 -17.61
N CYS A 161 6.72 -4.17 -18.33
CA CYS A 161 8.15 -4.09 -18.65
C CYS A 161 8.47 -3.35 -19.97
N LYS A 162 7.49 -3.21 -20.88
CA LYS A 162 7.62 -2.54 -22.19
C LYS A 162 6.50 -1.53 -22.37
N LEU A 163 6.64 -0.58 -23.31
CA LEU A 163 5.60 0.41 -23.62
C LEU A 163 4.87 0.17 -24.95
N ASP A 164 5.37 -0.75 -25.76
CA ASP A 164 5.04 -0.81 -27.19
C ASP A 164 3.79 -1.69 -27.47
N ASP A 165 3.32 -2.44 -26.47
CA ASP A 165 2.30 -3.47 -26.67
C ASP A 165 0.84 -2.95 -26.58
N TRP A 166 0.59 -1.67 -26.24
CA TRP A 166 -0.80 -1.18 -26.01
C TRP A 166 -1.14 0.21 -26.57
N ARG A 167 -0.26 0.90 -27.28
CA ARG A 167 -0.50 2.32 -27.63
C ARG A 167 -1.57 2.45 -28.72
N PRO A 168 -2.70 3.12 -28.45
CA PRO A 168 -3.54 3.63 -29.53
C PRO A 168 -2.77 4.74 -30.26
N ASP A 169 -2.79 4.72 -31.58
CA ASP A 169 -2.38 5.84 -32.44
C ASP A 169 -0.97 6.42 -32.18
N ASN A 170 -0.02 5.58 -31.73
CA ASN A 170 1.36 5.95 -31.40
C ASN A 170 1.52 6.98 -30.25
N ASP A 171 0.52 7.20 -29.40
CA ASP A 171 0.67 8.11 -28.24
C ASP A 171 1.60 7.50 -27.17
N LYS A 172 2.84 7.99 -27.14
CA LYS A 172 3.88 7.58 -26.17
C LYS A 172 3.51 7.91 -24.72
N ASN A 173 2.56 8.82 -24.50
CA ASN A 173 2.10 9.26 -23.19
C ASN A 173 0.78 8.63 -22.75
N TYR A 174 0.19 7.75 -23.56
CA TYR A 174 -1.11 7.13 -23.26
C TYR A 174 -1.13 6.50 -21.85
N TRP A 175 -0.06 5.80 -21.48
CA TRP A 175 0.07 5.11 -20.19
C TRP A 175 0.19 6.04 -18.98
N ARG A 176 0.54 7.31 -19.20
CA ARG A 176 0.56 8.32 -18.13
C ARG A 176 -0.82 8.92 -17.88
N LYS A 177 -1.79 8.65 -18.76
CA LYS A 177 -3.13 9.24 -18.72
C LYS A 177 -4.23 8.20 -18.57
N ASN A 178 -4.00 6.99 -19.08
CA ASN A 178 -5.00 5.95 -19.19
C ASN A 178 -4.45 4.63 -18.64
N ILE A 179 -5.32 3.86 -18.01
CA ILE A 179 -4.98 2.55 -17.47
C ILE A 179 -4.62 1.60 -18.60
N VAL A 180 -3.44 1.00 -18.49
CA VAL A 180 -2.96 -0.01 -19.41
C VAL A 180 -3.57 -1.35 -19.04
N ARG A 181 -4.38 -1.93 -19.93
CA ARG A 181 -4.97 -3.25 -19.75
C ARG A 181 -4.28 -4.23 -20.67
N ILE A 182 -3.64 -5.25 -20.10
CA ILE A 182 -2.98 -6.31 -20.85
C ILE A 182 -3.71 -7.63 -20.57
N MET A 183 -4.05 -8.38 -21.61
CA MET A 183 -4.71 -9.70 -21.44
C MET A 183 -3.68 -10.82 -21.24
N ASP A 184 -2.57 -10.75 -21.96
CA ASP A 184 -1.46 -11.70 -21.90
C ASP A 184 -0.16 -10.94 -21.64
N GLY A 185 0.61 -11.37 -20.64
CA GLY A 185 1.86 -10.66 -20.33
C GLY A 185 2.88 -11.46 -19.56
N GLY A 186 2.51 -12.60 -18.97
CA GLY A 186 3.43 -13.42 -18.20
C GLY A 186 4.22 -12.57 -17.19
N SER A 187 5.52 -12.81 -17.07
CA SER A 187 6.39 -12.05 -16.16
C SER A 187 6.50 -10.55 -16.48
N CYS A 188 6.13 -10.11 -17.68
CA CYS A 188 6.21 -8.71 -18.09
C CYS A 188 5.02 -7.87 -17.59
N TYR A 189 3.97 -8.48 -17.04
CA TYR A 189 2.80 -7.76 -16.55
C TYR A 189 2.27 -8.33 -15.23
N PHE A 190 2.22 -7.48 -14.21
CA PHE A 190 1.65 -7.84 -12.91
C PHE A 190 1.01 -6.64 -12.23
N ASN A 191 0.14 -6.94 -11.27
CA ASN A 191 -0.71 -5.98 -10.61
C ASN A 191 -0.72 -6.32 -9.12
N LEU A 192 -0.85 -5.33 -8.25
CA LEU A 192 -0.95 -5.54 -6.82
C LEU A 192 -1.76 -4.45 -6.15
N LYS A 193 -2.36 -4.80 -5.02
CA LYS A 193 -2.96 -3.84 -4.09
C LYS A 193 -2.17 -3.87 -2.80
N ILE A 194 -1.85 -2.68 -2.30
CA ILE A 194 -1.09 -2.43 -1.09
C ILE A 194 -1.97 -1.62 -0.15
N ASN A 195 -1.96 -1.94 1.14
CA ASN A 195 -2.45 -1.06 2.18
C ASN A 195 -1.22 -0.40 2.83
N LEU A 196 -1.05 0.90 2.62
CA LEU A 196 0.10 1.66 3.11
C LEU A 196 0.04 1.93 4.60
N THR A 197 -1.18 2.02 5.16
CA THR A 197 -1.39 2.20 6.61
C THR A 197 -0.89 0.98 7.37
N THR A 198 -1.23 -0.22 6.91
CA THR A 198 -0.76 -1.48 7.54
C THR A 198 0.62 -1.92 7.03
N GLY A 199 1.07 -1.41 5.88
CA GLY A 199 2.32 -1.83 5.24
C GLY A 199 2.25 -3.23 4.64
N THR A 200 1.07 -3.66 4.18
CA THR A 200 0.86 -5.03 3.69
C THR A 200 0.45 -5.05 2.22
N VAL A 201 0.90 -6.08 1.51
CA VAL A 201 0.40 -6.41 0.16
C VAL A 201 -0.91 -7.20 0.33
N VAL A 202 -2.02 -6.60 -0.05
CA VAL A 202 -3.37 -7.17 0.08
C VAL A 202 -3.56 -8.30 -0.93
N TRP A 203 -3.13 -8.09 -2.17
CA TRP A 203 -3.11 -9.13 -3.20
C TRP A 203 -2.07 -8.80 -4.27
N PHE A 204 -1.59 -9.85 -4.95
CA PHE A 204 -0.61 -9.78 -6.02
C PHE A 204 -1.02 -10.74 -7.14
N ARG A 205 -0.98 -10.29 -8.40
CA ARG A 205 -1.38 -11.09 -9.56
C ARG A 205 -0.48 -10.83 -10.77
N VAL A 206 0.09 -11.89 -11.30
CA VAL A 206 0.75 -11.91 -12.61
C VAL A 206 -0.26 -12.34 -13.66
N ASN A 207 -0.28 -11.68 -14.81
CA ASN A 207 -1.18 -12.09 -15.87
C ASN A 207 -0.70 -13.39 -16.52
N GLY A 208 -1.64 -14.26 -16.88
CA GLY A 208 -1.35 -15.53 -17.53
C GLY A 208 -0.72 -15.33 -18.91
N VAL A 209 -0.11 -16.41 -19.41
CA VAL A 209 0.22 -16.55 -20.83
C VAL A 209 -0.90 -17.34 -21.48
N SER A 210 -1.39 -16.88 -22.64
CA SER A 210 -2.45 -17.53 -23.41
C SER A 210 -1.92 -18.66 -24.26
#